data_AF-A0A8H6GHS1-F1
#
_entry.id   AF-A0A8H6GHS1-F1
#
_cell.length_a   1.000
_cell.length_b   1.000
_cell.length_c   1.000
_cell.angle_alpha   90.00
_cell.angle_beta   90.00
_cell.angle_gamma   90.00
#
_symmetry.space_group_name_H-M   'P 1'
#
loop_
_entity.id
_entity.type
_entity.pdbx_description
1 polymer ?
#
loop_
_entity_poly.entity_id
_entity_poly.type
_entity_poly.pdbx_seq_one_letter_code
_entity_poly.pdbx_strand_id
1 'polypeptide(L)'
;MEVLPSLLGNTANNNLLAPAIKALGVSIVARGHNGRAPIPDALQAQCVALHTLQGNICHTKDSSFNALAASMMCLFLSEILLPTSPTGSTIHAEGVATLLQRYPPSFYSSGTPHKLFAGFRPILVLHSFLTRRSSFLATDSWKTEPFADVSATPLQALMNDVIAVPAIFEELDTCNRSG
;
A
#
# COMPACT_ATOMS: atom_id res chain seq x y z
N MET A 1 16.87 7.34 -5.67
CA MET A 1 17.44 6.18 -4.94
C MET A 1 16.30 5.25 -4.56
N GLU A 2 16.35 4.01 -5.06
CA GLU A 2 15.36 2.95 -4.86
C GLU A 2 15.17 2.61 -3.37
N VAL A 3 13.93 2.40 -2.94
CA VAL A 3 13.55 2.22 -1.53
C VAL A 3 13.91 0.82 -1.02
N LEU A 4 13.63 -0.22 -1.79
CA LEU A 4 13.74 -1.61 -1.35
C LEU A 4 15.18 -2.01 -0.97
N PRO A 5 16.22 -1.72 -1.77
CA PRO A 5 17.59 -2.11 -1.41
C PRO A 5 18.07 -1.46 -0.11
N SER A 6 17.64 -0.23 0.17
CA SER A 6 18.01 0.51 1.38
C SER A 6 17.42 -0.07 2.67
N LEU A 7 16.35 -0.86 2.58
CA LEU A 7 15.64 -1.45 3.73
C LEU A 7 16.19 -2.81 4.17
N LEU A 8 17.00 -3.46 3.34
CA LEU A 8 17.54 -4.81 3.59
C LEU A 8 18.74 -4.83 4.54
N GLY A 9 19.27 -3.67 4.95
CA GLY A 9 20.48 -3.57 5.78
C GLY A 9 20.37 -4.12 7.20
N ASN A 10 19.17 -4.43 7.69
CA ASN A 10 18.93 -5.04 9.00
C ASN A 10 18.34 -6.44 8.81
N THR A 11 18.87 -7.44 9.52
CA THR A 11 18.42 -8.85 9.48
C THR A 11 16.93 -9.00 9.78
N ALA A 12 16.39 -8.23 10.75
CA ALA A 12 14.96 -8.25 11.07
C ALA A 12 14.10 -7.73 9.91
N ASN A 13 14.54 -6.65 9.25
CA ASN A 13 13.84 -6.09 8.10
C ASN A 13 13.95 -7.01 6.88
N ASN A 14 15.12 -7.63 6.68
CA ASN A 14 15.34 -8.59 5.60
C ASN A 14 14.40 -9.80 5.74
N ASN A 15 14.26 -10.34 6.95
CA ASN A 15 13.34 -11.45 7.22
C ASN A 15 11.88 -11.10 6.89
N LEU A 16 11.48 -9.85 7.07
CA LEU A 16 10.13 -9.37 6.76
C LEU A 16 9.94 -9.07 5.26
N LEU A 17 10.96 -8.51 4.63
CA LEU A 17 10.87 -7.93 3.29
C LEU A 17 11.22 -8.92 2.18
N ALA A 18 12.21 -9.79 2.37
CA ALA A 18 12.65 -10.73 1.35
C ALA A 18 11.53 -11.70 0.90
N PRO A 19 10.70 -12.27 1.79
CA PRO A 19 9.57 -13.11 1.36
C PRO A 19 8.56 -12.33 0.51
N ALA A 20 8.27 -11.08 0.88
CA ALA A 20 7.31 -10.24 0.16
C ALA A 20 7.85 -9.81 -1.23
N ILE A 21 9.14 -9.43 -1.31
CA ILE A 21 9.81 -9.16 -2.60
C ILE A 21 9.78 -10.41 -3.49
N LYS A 22 10.05 -11.60 -2.92
CA LYS A 22 9.98 -12.85 -3.67
C LYS A 22 8.58 -13.11 -4.20
N ALA A 23 7.54 -12.93 -3.37
CA ALA A 23 6.15 -13.10 -3.80
C ALA A 23 5.82 -12.20 -5.00
N LEU A 24 6.11 -10.90 -4.89
CA LEU A 24 5.92 -9.96 -6.00
C LEU A 24 6.71 -10.37 -7.26
N GLY A 25 7.99 -10.72 -7.09
CA GLY A 25 8.86 -11.11 -8.20
C GLY A 25 8.35 -12.33 -8.96
N VAL A 26 7.95 -13.38 -8.23
CA VAL A 26 7.39 -14.59 -8.85
C VAL A 26 6.04 -14.28 -9.52
N SER A 27 5.19 -13.45 -8.92
CA SER A 27 3.93 -13.00 -9.53
C SER A 27 4.13 -12.23 -10.85
N ILE A 28 5.13 -11.35 -10.92
CA ILE A 28 5.51 -10.64 -12.15
C ILE A 28 5.95 -11.63 -13.24
N VAL A 29 6.80 -12.60 -12.88
CA VAL A 29 7.32 -13.60 -13.83
C VAL A 29 6.21 -14.55 -14.31
N ALA A 30 5.28 -14.93 -13.43
CA ALA A 30 4.15 -15.79 -13.73
C ALA A 30 3.10 -15.10 -14.63
N ARG A 31 2.92 -13.78 -14.50
CA ARG A 31 1.98 -12.99 -15.32
C ARG A 31 2.62 -12.30 -16.54
N GLY A 32 3.95 -12.29 -16.62
CA GLY A 32 4.67 -11.70 -17.75
C GLY A 32 4.35 -12.41 -19.07
N HIS A 33 4.74 -11.79 -20.19
CA HIS A 33 4.38 -12.20 -21.57
C HIS A 33 4.56 -13.70 -21.91
N ASN A 34 5.44 -14.41 -21.19
CA ASN A 34 5.72 -15.82 -21.44
C ASN A 34 5.35 -16.74 -20.26
N GLY A 35 4.70 -16.23 -19.20
CA GLY A 35 4.28 -17.00 -18.02
C GLY A 35 5.36 -17.91 -17.46
N ARG A 36 6.57 -17.38 -17.25
CA ARG A 36 7.79 -18.19 -17.03
C ARG A 36 7.86 -18.84 -15.65
N ALA A 37 6.94 -18.51 -14.75
CA ALA A 37 6.81 -19.13 -13.43
C ALA A 37 5.41 -19.75 -13.30
N PRO A 38 5.28 -20.95 -12.71
CA PRO A 38 3.99 -21.52 -12.37
C PRO A 38 3.21 -20.62 -11.40
N ILE A 39 1.91 -20.44 -11.65
CA ILE A 39 1.00 -19.73 -10.73
C ILE A 39 1.04 -20.36 -9.30
N PRO A 40 1.08 -21.69 -9.12
CA PRO A 40 1.20 -22.29 -7.78
C PRO A 40 2.42 -21.80 -6.99
N ASP A 41 3.55 -21.55 -7.66
CA ASP A 41 4.77 -21.05 -7.00
C ASP A 41 4.59 -19.61 -6.50
N ALA A 42 3.86 -18.79 -7.27
CA ALA A 42 3.52 -17.42 -6.88
C ALA A 42 2.59 -17.42 -5.66
N LEU A 43 1.57 -18.29 -5.67
CA LEU A 43 0.65 -18.46 -4.53
C LEU A 43 1.39 -18.96 -3.29
N GLN A 44 2.29 -19.94 -3.44
CA GLN A 44 3.11 -20.42 -2.33
C GLN A 44 3.99 -19.32 -1.76
N ALA A 45 4.65 -18.54 -2.62
CA ALA A 45 5.48 -17.42 -2.18
C ALA A 45 4.65 -16.35 -1.44
N GLN A 46 3.43 -16.07 -1.92
CA GLN A 46 2.51 -15.14 -1.27
C GLN A 46 2.03 -15.65 0.09
N CYS A 47 1.68 -16.94 0.22
CA CYS A 47 1.32 -17.54 1.51
C CYS A 47 2.46 -17.47 2.53
N VAL A 48 3.71 -17.77 2.12
CA VAL A 48 4.88 -17.67 2.99
C VAL A 48 5.09 -16.24 3.47
N ALA A 49 4.95 -15.26 2.57
CA ALA A 49 5.11 -13.86 2.91
C ALA A 49 4.00 -13.34 3.85
N LEU A 50 2.74 -13.75 3.63
CA LEU A 50 1.62 -13.42 4.52
C LEU A 50 1.80 -14.02 5.93
N HIS A 51 2.19 -15.28 6.04
CA HIS A 51 2.48 -15.90 7.34
C HIS A 51 3.62 -15.20 8.07
N THR A 52 4.67 -14.83 7.34
CA THR A 52 5.79 -14.07 7.90
C THR A 52 5.33 -12.70 8.40
N LEU A 53 4.52 -11.99 7.62
CA LEU A 53 3.97 -10.68 8.00
C LEU A 53 3.09 -10.80 9.25
N GLN A 54 2.17 -11.77 9.27
CA GLN A 54 1.25 -11.99 10.38
C GLN A 54 1.98 -12.28 11.70
N GLY A 55 3.01 -13.14 11.66
CA GLY A 55 3.83 -13.45 12.84
C GLY A 55 4.62 -12.26 13.39
N ASN A 56 4.86 -11.23 12.56
CA ASN A 56 5.68 -10.07 12.93
C ASN A 56 4.86 -8.78 13.18
N ILE A 57 3.61 -8.70 12.74
CA ILE A 57 2.73 -7.52 12.91
C ILE A 57 2.51 -7.19 14.40
N CYS A 58 2.38 -8.19 15.27
CA CYS A 58 2.17 -7.97 16.70
C CYS A 58 3.46 -7.58 17.46
N HIS A 59 4.62 -7.85 16.88
CA HIS A 59 5.93 -7.65 17.50
C HIS A 59 6.73 -6.52 16.85
N THR A 60 6.16 -5.83 15.87
CA THR A 60 6.89 -4.82 15.10
C THR A 60 7.09 -3.57 15.96
N LYS A 61 8.35 -3.30 16.29
CA LYS A 61 8.79 -2.02 16.86
C LYS A 61 8.71 -0.94 15.79
N ASP A 62 8.58 0.32 16.21
CA ASP A 62 8.54 1.48 15.30
C ASP A 62 9.73 1.52 14.31
N SER A 63 10.88 0.96 14.71
CA SER A 63 12.09 0.84 13.88
C SER A 63 11.92 0.02 12.58
N SER A 64 10.87 -0.77 12.45
CA SER A 64 10.62 -1.63 11.29
C SER A 64 9.42 -1.20 10.44
N PHE A 65 8.84 -0.02 10.73
CA PHE A 65 7.70 0.53 9.98
C PHE A 65 7.92 0.50 8.46
N ASN A 66 9.06 0.99 7.99
CA ASN A 66 9.34 1.07 6.55
C ASN A 66 9.41 -0.30 5.88
N ALA A 67 9.99 -1.30 6.57
CA ALA A 67 10.07 -2.67 6.06
C ALA A 67 8.66 -3.30 6.02
N LEU A 68 7.86 -3.08 7.06
CA LEU A 68 6.48 -3.56 7.11
C LEU A 68 5.64 -2.95 5.99
N ALA A 69 5.70 -1.63 5.80
CA ALA A 69 4.97 -0.95 4.74
C ALA A 69 5.44 -1.43 3.36
N ALA A 70 6.75 -1.56 3.14
CA ALA A 70 7.28 -2.10 1.88
C ALA A 70 6.82 -3.55 1.61
N SER A 71 6.79 -4.41 2.64
CA SER A 71 6.26 -5.78 2.51
C SER A 71 4.78 -5.78 2.15
N MET A 72 3.97 -4.93 2.79
CA MET A 72 2.55 -4.78 2.45
C MET A 72 2.34 -4.29 1.02
N MET A 73 3.19 -3.38 0.52
CA MET A 73 3.15 -2.93 -0.88
C MET A 73 3.42 -4.10 -1.83
N CYS A 74 4.47 -4.88 -1.57
CA CYS A 74 4.82 -6.02 -2.42
C CYS A 74 3.70 -7.05 -2.47
N LEU A 75 3.07 -7.33 -1.33
CA LEU A 75 1.93 -8.24 -1.24
C LEU A 75 0.69 -7.70 -1.95
N PHE A 76 0.37 -6.42 -1.78
CA PHE A 76 -0.72 -5.76 -2.50
C PHE A 76 -0.53 -5.87 -4.02
N LEU A 77 0.67 -5.52 -4.52
CA LEU A 77 0.97 -5.61 -5.96
C LEU A 77 0.95 -7.05 -6.47
N SER A 78 1.40 -8.01 -5.66
CA SER A 78 1.28 -9.43 -5.96
C SER A 78 -0.18 -9.84 -6.12
N GLU A 79 -1.06 -9.41 -5.21
CA GLU A 79 -2.50 -9.67 -5.26
C GLU A 79 -3.18 -9.00 -6.47
N ILE A 80 -2.76 -7.79 -6.86
CA ILE A 80 -3.26 -7.15 -8.09
C ILE A 80 -2.86 -7.94 -9.34
N LEU A 81 -1.63 -8.45 -9.38
CA LEU A 81 -1.16 -9.26 -10.50
C LEU A 81 -1.88 -10.60 -10.51
N LEU A 82 -1.96 -11.30 -9.39
CA LEU A 82 -2.58 -12.61 -9.23
C LEU A 82 -3.66 -12.54 -8.14
N PRO A 83 -4.89 -12.11 -8.48
CA PRO A 83 -5.98 -12.06 -7.52
C PRO A 83 -6.23 -13.45 -6.93
N THR A 84 -6.15 -13.55 -5.61
CA THR A 84 -6.41 -14.77 -4.86
C THR A 84 -7.84 -14.79 -4.30
N SER A 85 -8.41 -13.60 -4.07
CA SER A 85 -9.78 -13.41 -3.58
C SER A 85 -10.42 -12.16 -4.19
N PRO A 86 -11.76 -12.13 -4.37
CA PRO A 86 -12.48 -10.91 -4.74
C PRO A 86 -12.24 -9.72 -3.79
N THR A 87 -11.90 -9.99 -2.53
CA THR A 87 -11.69 -8.95 -1.50
C THR A 87 -10.23 -8.74 -1.11
N GLY A 88 -9.29 -9.50 -1.72
CA GLY A 88 -7.88 -9.50 -1.30
C GLY A 88 -7.24 -8.11 -1.42
N SER A 89 -7.43 -7.45 -2.55
CA SER A 89 -6.87 -6.10 -2.79
C SER A 89 -7.45 -5.04 -1.85
N THR A 90 -8.74 -5.13 -1.52
CA THR A 90 -9.41 -4.25 -0.54
C THR A 90 -8.82 -4.42 0.86
N ILE A 91 -8.68 -5.67 1.33
CA ILE A 91 -8.09 -5.96 2.65
C ILE A 91 -6.67 -5.40 2.75
N HIS A 92 -5.88 -5.55 1.69
CA HIS A 92 -4.53 -4.98 1.64
C HIS A 92 -4.54 -3.45 1.67
N ALA A 93 -5.43 -2.79 0.92
CA ALA A 93 -5.57 -1.34 0.91
C ALA A 93 -5.98 -0.79 2.29
N GLU A 94 -6.94 -1.43 2.97
CA GLU A 94 -7.37 -1.08 4.33
C GLU A 94 -6.25 -1.29 5.36
N GLY A 95 -5.50 -2.39 5.25
CA GLY A 95 -4.34 -2.65 6.10
C GLY A 95 -3.27 -1.58 5.98
N VAL A 96 -2.97 -1.15 4.74
CA VAL A 96 -2.03 -0.05 4.47
C VAL A 96 -2.57 1.28 5.01
N ALA A 97 -3.85 1.59 4.79
CA ALA A 97 -4.47 2.81 5.32
C ALA A 97 -4.38 2.86 6.85
N THR A 98 -4.60 1.72 7.52
CA THR A 98 -4.47 1.59 8.96
C THR A 98 -3.02 1.80 9.42
N LEU A 99 -2.06 1.20 8.70
CA LEU A 99 -0.64 1.34 8.99
C LEU A 99 -0.16 2.80 8.85
N LEU A 100 -0.59 3.51 7.80
CA LEU A 100 -0.20 4.91 7.59
C LEU A 100 -0.75 5.82 8.69
N GLN A 101 -1.99 5.60 9.13
CA GLN A 101 -2.62 6.42 10.18
C GLN A 101 -2.04 6.19 11.59
N ARG A 102 -1.10 5.27 11.77
CA ARG A 102 -0.38 5.08 13.05
C ARG A 102 0.57 6.23 13.38
N TYR A 103 1.00 7.00 12.38
CA TYR A 103 1.88 8.15 12.55
C TYR A 103 1.18 9.43 12.05
N PRO A 104 1.53 10.60 12.61
CA PRO A 104 1.00 11.87 12.11
C PRO A 104 1.43 12.12 10.65
N PRO A 105 0.67 12.89 9.87
CA PRO A 105 0.98 13.14 8.45
C PRO A 105 2.39 13.71 8.22
N SER A 106 2.85 14.60 9.10
CA SER A 106 4.21 15.16 9.11
C SER A 106 5.35 14.12 9.20
N PHE A 107 5.10 12.90 9.69
CA PHE A 107 6.09 11.81 9.66
C PHE A 107 6.49 11.42 8.22
N TYR A 108 5.61 11.68 7.25
CA TYR A 108 5.80 11.36 5.84
C TYR A 108 6.35 12.54 5.01
N SER A 109 6.80 13.61 5.65
CA SER A 109 7.32 14.83 4.99
C SER A 109 8.58 14.57 4.15
N SER A 110 9.43 13.63 4.56
CA SER A 110 10.71 13.35 3.89
C SER A 110 11.19 11.90 4.01
N GLY A 111 12.32 11.61 3.36
CA GLY A 111 13.03 10.32 3.49
C GLY A 111 12.28 9.10 2.94
N THR A 112 12.52 7.94 3.56
CA THR A 112 11.89 6.66 3.18
C THR A 112 10.38 6.64 3.44
N PRO A 113 9.86 7.11 4.60
CA PRO A 113 8.43 7.18 4.84
C PRO A 113 7.70 7.97 3.74
N HIS A 114 8.24 9.13 3.33
CA HIS A 114 7.68 9.92 2.24
C HIS A 114 7.54 9.13 0.94
N LYS A 115 8.61 8.44 0.52
CA LYS A 115 8.59 7.65 -0.72
C LYS A 115 7.57 6.52 -0.67
N LEU A 116 7.44 5.86 0.49
CA LEU A 116 6.44 4.82 0.70
C LEU A 116 5.02 5.39 0.64
N PHE A 117 4.76 6.49 1.36
CA PHE A 117 3.48 7.20 1.31
C PHE A 117 3.11 7.60 -0.13
N ALA A 118 4.01 8.30 -0.83
CA ALA A 118 3.81 8.73 -2.20
C ALA A 118 3.54 7.56 -3.16
N GLY A 119 4.19 6.40 -2.94
CA GLY A 119 3.97 5.17 -3.70
C GLY A 119 2.62 4.50 -3.41
N PHE A 120 2.13 4.55 -2.17
CA PHE A 120 0.83 3.99 -1.78
C PHE A 120 -0.35 4.86 -2.19
N ARG A 121 -0.12 6.16 -2.30
CA ARG A 121 -1.19 7.14 -2.50
C ARG A 121 -2.07 6.88 -3.73
N PRO A 122 -1.54 6.54 -4.93
CA PRO A 122 -2.39 6.18 -6.08
C PRO A 122 -3.31 4.99 -5.82
N ILE A 123 -2.81 4.00 -5.10
CA ILE A 123 -3.55 2.77 -4.76
C ILE A 123 -4.71 3.10 -3.83
N LEU A 124 -4.45 3.88 -2.78
CA LEU A 124 -5.47 4.24 -1.80
C LEU A 124 -6.53 5.18 -2.39
N VAL A 125 -6.12 6.11 -3.26
CA VAL A 125 -7.06 6.95 -4.00
C VAL A 125 -7.96 6.08 -4.88
N LEU A 126 -7.38 5.21 -5.71
CA LEU A 126 -8.16 4.31 -6.56
C LEU A 126 -9.09 3.40 -5.75
N HIS A 127 -8.62 2.87 -4.62
CA HIS A 127 -9.44 2.07 -3.71
C HIS A 127 -10.68 2.86 -3.26
N SER A 128 -10.51 4.10 -2.80
CA SER A 128 -11.63 4.96 -2.39
C SER A 128 -12.65 5.20 -3.50
N PHE A 129 -12.19 5.35 -4.76
CA PHE A 129 -13.07 5.44 -5.92
C PHE A 129 -13.86 4.16 -6.15
N LEU A 130 -13.19 3.00 -6.12
CA LEU A 130 -13.82 1.69 -6.35
C LEU A 130 -14.83 1.35 -5.26
N THR A 131 -14.52 1.69 -4.00
CA THR A 131 -15.42 1.44 -2.88
C THR A 131 -16.49 2.53 -2.71
N ARG A 132 -16.36 3.67 -3.39
CA ARG A 132 -17.21 4.85 -3.19
C ARG A 132 -17.27 5.27 -1.72
N ARG A 133 -16.10 5.31 -1.08
CA ARG A 133 -15.95 5.67 0.34
C ARG A 133 -14.97 6.82 0.47
N SER A 134 -15.29 7.76 1.36
CA SER A 134 -14.38 8.79 1.81
C SER A 134 -13.06 8.22 2.34
N SER A 135 -12.01 9.05 2.33
CA SER A 135 -10.65 8.65 2.68
C SER A 135 -10.02 9.66 3.62
N PHE A 136 -9.19 9.19 4.55
CA PHE A 136 -8.37 10.06 5.40
C PHE A 136 -7.45 10.98 4.55
N LEU A 137 -7.07 10.52 3.35
CA LEU A 137 -6.28 11.29 2.37
C LEU A 137 -6.98 12.56 1.86
N ALA A 138 -8.30 12.70 2.07
CA ALA A 138 -9.06 13.88 1.67
C ALA A 138 -8.92 15.05 2.64
N THR A 139 -8.39 14.82 3.85
CA THR A 139 -8.21 15.86 4.86
C THR A 139 -7.01 16.76 4.53
N ASP A 140 -7.07 18.03 4.96
CA ASP A 140 -6.07 19.04 4.60
C ASP A 140 -4.67 18.70 5.12
N SER A 141 -4.56 18.15 6.32
CA SER A 141 -3.28 17.73 6.90
C SER A 141 -2.61 16.65 6.05
N TRP A 142 -3.37 15.67 5.57
CA TRP A 142 -2.85 14.60 4.70
C TRP A 142 -2.56 15.03 3.26
N LYS A 143 -3.12 16.16 2.79
CA LYS A 143 -2.79 16.77 1.49
C LYS A 143 -1.55 17.64 1.52
N THR A 144 -1.18 18.16 2.70
CA THR A 144 -0.17 19.21 2.85
C THR A 144 1.08 18.75 3.59
N GLU A 145 0.94 18.20 4.80
CA GLU A 145 2.09 17.87 5.66
C GLU A 145 3.04 16.82 5.07
N PRO A 146 2.56 15.73 4.41
CA PRO A 146 3.47 14.77 3.77
C PRO A 146 4.32 15.37 2.63
N PHE A 147 3.95 16.57 2.14
CA PHE A 147 4.64 17.27 1.06
C PHE A 147 5.31 18.57 1.53
N ALA A 148 5.47 18.76 2.85
CA ALA A 148 6.06 19.97 3.43
C ALA A 148 7.53 20.15 3.02
N ASP A 149 8.34 19.09 3.10
CA ASP A 149 9.78 19.14 2.77
C ASP A 149 10.06 18.70 1.32
N VAL A 150 9.18 17.89 0.75
CA VAL A 150 9.29 17.37 -0.62
C VAL A 150 8.03 17.74 -1.38
N SER A 151 8.15 18.66 -2.34
CA SER A 151 7.01 19.16 -3.11
C SER A 151 6.30 18.05 -3.90
N ALA A 152 4.97 18.11 -3.91
CA ALA A 152 4.14 17.19 -4.68
C ALA A 152 4.46 17.27 -6.18
N THR A 153 4.61 16.11 -6.83
CA THR A 153 4.65 16.04 -8.29
C THR A 153 3.26 16.36 -8.87
N PRO A 154 3.14 16.67 -10.17
CA PRO A 154 1.83 16.95 -10.79
C PRO A 154 0.80 15.83 -10.57
N LEU A 155 1.22 14.56 -10.60
CA LEU A 155 0.33 13.44 -10.30
C LEU A 155 -0.13 13.43 -8.82
N GLN A 156 0.77 13.75 -7.89
CA GLN A 156 0.44 13.86 -6.47
C GLN A 156 -0.49 15.05 -6.20
N ALA A 157 -0.30 16.17 -6.89
CA ALA A 157 -1.19 17.32 -6.83
C ALA A 157 -2.59 16.97 -7.37
N LEU A 158 -2.68 16.32 -8.53
CA LEU A 158 -3.97 15.85 -9.07
C LEU A 158 -4.72 14.96 -8.07
N MET A 159 -4.00 14.08 -7.37
CA MET A 159 -4.58 13.24 -6.32
C MET A 159 -5.11 14.04 -5.11
N ASN A 160 -4.56 15.23 -4.80
CA ASN A 160 -5.15 16.12 -3.78
C ASN A 160 -6.54 16.60 -4.20
N ASP A 161 -6.75 16.83 -5.49
CA ASP A 161 -7.99 17.39 -6.01
C ASP A 161 -9.07 16.29 -6.12
N VAL A 162 -8.72 15.15 -6.74
CA VAL A 162 -9.72 14.12 -7.05
C VAL A 162 -10.16 13.29 -5.85
N ILE A 163 -9.39 13.28 -4.74
CA ILE A 163 -9.72 12.47 -3.56
C ILE A 163 -10.98 12.96 -2.80
N ALA A 164 -11.53 14.12 -3.16
CA ALA A 164 -12.83 14.57 -2.65
C ALA A 164 -14.02 13.83 -3.31
N VAL A 165 -13.85 13.33 -4.53
CA VAL A 165 -14.95 12.72 -5.32
C VAL A 165 -15.55 11.48 -4.65
N PRO A 166 -14.79 10.55 -4.03
CA PRO A 166 -15.36 9.42 -3.31
C PRO A 166 -16.34 9.78 -2.19
N ALA A 167 -16.15 10.92 -1.51
CA ALA A 167 -17.09 11.38 -0.48
C ALA A 167 -18.44 11.80 -1.09
N ILE A 168 -18.42 12.45 -2.26
CA ILE A 168 -19.63 12.80 -3.00
C ILE A 168 -20.40 11.52 -3.40
N PHE A 169 -19.69 10.49 -3.86
CA PHE A 169 -20.31 9.20 -4.16
C PHE A 169 -20.93 8.53 -2.93
N GLU A 170 -20.23 8.59 -1.79
CA GLU A 170 -20.74 8.07 -0.52
C GLU A 170 -22.03 8.78 -0.09
N GLU A 171 -22.08 10.11 -0.18
CA GLU A 171 -23.28 10.90 0.11
C GLU A 171 -24.46 10.53 -0.79
N LEU A 172 -24.24 10.41 -2.11
CA LEU A 172 -25.27 9.99 -3.06
C LEU A 172 -25.81 8.59 -2.74
N ASP A 173 -24.93 7.66 -2.34
CA ASP A 173 -25.33 6.32 -1.96
C ASP A 173 -26.18 6.32 -0.67
N THR A 174 -25.88 7.21 0.28
CA THR A 174 -26.71 7.38 1.49
C THR A 174 -28.07 8.01 1.17
N CYS A 175 -28.12 9.00 0.28
CA CYS A 175 -29.37 9.64 -0.13
C CYS A 175 -30.31 8.64 -0.84
N ASN A 176 -29.77 7.81 -1.74
CA ASN A 176 -30.54 6.80 -2.47
C ASN A 176 -31.07 5.65 -1.61
N ARG A 177 -30.54 5.45 -0.39
CA ARG A 177 -31.04 4.44 0.56
C ARG A 177 -32.10 4.98 1.51
N SER A 178 -32.31 6.29 1.53
CA SER A 178 -33.18 6.99 2.47
C SER A 178 -34.55 7.36 1.89
N GLY A 179 -34.78 7.10 0.60
CA GLY A 179 -36.06 7.29 -0.10
C GLY A 179 -36.60 5.97 -0.63
#